data_AF-A0A356G422-F1
#
_entry.id   AF-A0A356G422-F1
#
_cell.length_a   1.000
_cell.length_b   1.000
_cell.length_c   1.000
_cell.angle_alpha   90.00
_cell.angle_beta   90.00
_cell.angle_gamma   90.00
#
_symmetry.space_group_name_H-M   'P 1'
#
loop_
_entity.id
_entity.type
_entity.pdbx_description
1 polymer ?
#
loop_
_entity_poly.entity_id
_entity_poly.type
_entity_poly.pdbx_seq_one_letter_code
_entity_poly.pdbx_strand_id
1 'polypeptide(L)'
;MDVTEADLAVVSHGHYDHGGGLGAFLAACGDAGRDVPVYVREHAFEEHVSGTPERHHAIGLDPALATDPRVRPTGERCDLGGGLALFSTARRAHPTARSNGRLMERRDGALVPDRFLHEQSLIVREGDRLTLVSGCSHGGVLNLMDVAEELAGAPLTSVVAGFHLMDPSGGTVEDEGLTRSLARELAARPARYLTCHCTGTDAFALLRDELGGRVSYLHVGSRVTL
;
A
#
# COMPACT_ATOMS: atom_id res chain seq x y z
N MET A 1 -4.98 14.67 14.80
CA MET A 1 -4.84 13.27 15.25
C MET A 1 -3.55 13.21 16.05
N ASP A 2 -3.61 12.72 17.28
CA ASP A 2 -2.40 12.45 18.05
C ASP A 2 -1.91 11.05 17.69
N VAL A 3 -0.69 10.92 17.16
CA VAL A 3 -0.13 9.63 16.74
C VAL A 3 0.29 8.77 17.93
N THR A 4 0.49 9.36 19.10
CA THR A 4 0.92 8.65 20.31
C THR A 4 -0.21 7.86 20.96
N GLU A 5 -1.46 8.13 20.57
CA GLU A 5 -2.65 7.37 20.98
C GLU A 5 -2.79 6.04 20.21
N ALA A 6 -1.99 5.80 19.17
CA ALA A 6 -2.06 4.58 18.37
C ALA A 6 -1.74 3.32 19.20
N ASP A 7 -2.49 2.25 18.94
CA ASP A 7 -2.24 0.92 19.53
C ASP A 7 -1.21 0.11 18.71
N LEU A 8 -1.12 0.38 17.41
CA LEU A 8 -0.14 -0.20 16.49
C LEU A 8 0.03 0.69 15.25
N ALA A 9 1.11 0.46 14.50
CA ALA A 9 1.31 1.01 13.17
C ALA A 9 1.63 -0.11 12.16
N VAL A 10 1.31 0.13 10.88
CA VAL A 10 1.61 -0.78 9.77
C VAL A 10 2.29 0.03 8.67
N VAL A 11 3.44 -0.46 8.21
CA VAL A 11 4.11 0.07 7.02
C VAL A 11 3.73 -0.83 5.85
N SER A 12 3.12 -0.25 4.81
CA SER A 12 2.62 -1.02 3.66
C SER A 12 3.75 -1.62 2.84
N HIS A 13 4.85 -0.89 2.62
CA HIS A 13 5.99 -1.34 1.84
C HIS A 13 7.24 -0.47 2.08
N GLY A 14 8.37 -0.90 1.53
CA GLY A 14 9.71 -0.36 1.79
C GLY A 14 10.06 0.97 1.11
N HIS A 15 9.09 1.78 0.67
CA HIS A 15 9.38 3.08 0.06
C HIS A 15 9.30 4.24 1.06
N TYR A 16 10.17 5.24 0.89
CA TYR A 16 10.33 6.37 1.81
C TYR A 16 9.06 7.22 1.96
N ASP A 17 8.20 7.28 0.93
CA ASP A 17 6.93 8.00 0.96
C ASP A 17 5.86 7.28 1.79
N HIS A 18 6.11 6.03 2.22
CA HIS A 18 5.23 5.25 3.08
C HIS A 18 5.81 4.98 4.48
N GLY A 19 7.13 4.93 4.63
CA GLY A 19 7.78 4.72 5.93
C GLY A 19 8.74 5.84 6.37
N GLY A 20 8.90 6.92 5.61
CA GLY A 20 9.85 8.01 5.93
C GLY A 20 9.52 8.77 7.21
N GLY A 21 8.26 8.74 7.65
CA GLY A 21 7.84 9.28 8.95
C GLY A 21 8.11 8.36 10.14
N LEU A 22 8.58 7.12 9.92
CA LEU A 22 8.69 6.09 10.95
C LEU A 22 9.63 6.50 12.10
N GLY A 23 10.79 7.08 11.80
CA GLY A 23 11.72 7.54 12.84
C GLY A 23 11.10 8.60 13.76
N ALA A 24 10.36 9.55 13.19
CA ALA A 24 9.65 10.58 13.96
C ALA A 24 8.50 9.99 14.78
N PHE A 25 7.76 9.02 14.23
CA PHE A 25 6.71 8.28 14.94
C PHE A 25 7.27 7.53 16.16
N LEU A 26 8.36 6.78 15.96
CA LEU A 26 9.05 6.02 17.01
C LEU A 26 9.58 6.94 18.11
N ALA A 27 10.18 8.08 17.75
CA ALA A 27 10.63 9.08 18.72
C ALA A 27 9.46 9.65 19.53
N ALA A 28 8.39 10.11 18.86
CA ALA A 28 7.22 10.69 19.51
C ALA A 28 6.53 9.71 20.47
N CYS A 29 6.38 8.44 20.08
CA CYS A 29 5.83 7.42 20.97
C CYS A 29 6.76 7.15 22.17
N GLY A 30 8.07 7.10 21.94
CA GLY A 30 9.07 6.91 23.00
C GLY A 30 9.04 8.04 24.03
N ASP A 31 8.99 9.30 23.57
CA ASP A 31 8.88 10.49 24.42
C ASP A 31 7.59 10.50 25.25
N ALA A 32 6.50 9.94 24.71
CA ALA A 32 5.23 9.75 25.41
C ALA A 32 5.20 8.51 26.33
N GLY A 33 6.30 7.75 26.44
CA GLY A 33 6.36 6.51 27.23
C GLY A 33 5.53 5.37 26.65
N ARG A 34 5.26 5.40 25.34
CA ARG A 34 4.41 4.43 24.62
C ARG A 34 5.27 3.45 23.82
N ASP A 35 5.06 2.17 24.07
CA ASP A 35 5.65 1.07 23.31
C ASP A 35 4.68 0.61 22.20
N VAL A 36 4.61 1.38 21.11
CA VAL A 36 3.68 1.10 19.99
C VAL A 36 4.36 0.18 18.96
N PRO A 37 3.84 -1.05 18.72
CA PRO A 37 4.41 -1.95 17.74
C PRO A 37 4.19 -1.47 16.30
N VAL A 38 5.22 -1.60 15.48
CA VAL A 38 5.20 -1.26 14.06
C VAL A 38 5.39 -2.52 13.23
N TYR A 39 4.37 -2.93 12.50
CA TYR A 39 4.41 -4.11 11.65
C TYR A 39 4.92 -3.75 10.26
N VAL A 40 5.97 -4.43 9.83
CA VAL A 40 6.66 -4.17 8.56
C VAL A 40 6.93 -5.52 7.89
N ARG A 41 6.68 -5.64 6.58
CA ARG A 41 6.98 -6.86 5.84
C ARG A 41 8.49 -7.11 5.81
N GLU A 42 8.90 -8.37 5.82
CA GLU A 42 10.29 -8.74 5.47
C GLU A 42 10.69 -8.06 4.15
N HIS A 43 11.98 -7.80 3.97
CA HIS A 43 12.53 -7.08 2.79
C HIS A 43 12.23 -5.57 2.72
N ALA A 44 11.40 -4.99 3.59
CA ALA A 44 11.07 -3.55 3.51
C ALA A 44 12.24 -2.60 3.80
N PHE A 45 13.26 -3.06 4.53
CA PHE A 45 14.48 -2.29 4.80
C PHE A 45 15.63 -2.65 3.85
N GLU A 46 15.38 -3.47 2.83
CA GLU A 46 16.35 -3.70 1.75
C GLU A 46 16.50 -2.46 0.86
N GLU A 47 17.54 -2.44 0.04
CA GLU A 47 17.80 -1.32 -0.86
C GLU A 47 16.83 -1.33 -2.04
N HIS A 48 15.96 -0.32 -2.06
CA HIS A 48 15.00 -0.04 -3.13
C HIS A 48 15.37 1.26 -3.84
N VAL A 49 15.32 1.25 -5.17
CA VAL A 49 15.67 2.40 -6.01
C VAL A 49 14.65 2.62 -7.13
N SER A 50 14.52 3.86 -7.61
CA SER A 50 13.73 4.21 -8.79
C SER A 50 14.62 4.74 -9.91
N GLY A 51 14.48 4.22 -11.13
CA GLY A 51 15.19 4.67 -12.32
C GLY A 51 15.55 3.56 -13.30
N THR A 52 16.80 3.57 -13.77
CA THR A 52 17.44 2.49 -14.54
C THR A 52 18.73 2.05 -13.84
N PRO A 53 19.32 0.89 -14.20
CA PRO A 53 20.60 0.47 -13.61
C PRO A 53 21.70 1.53 -13.68
N GLU A 54 21.72 2.34 -14.74
CA GLU A 54 22.70 3.41 -14.98
C GLU A 54 22.35 4.73 -14.28
N ARG A 55 21.06 5.04 -14.10
CA ARG A 55 20.60 6.29 -13.50
C ARG A 55 19.39 6.04 -12.61
N HIS A 56 19.62 6.05 -11.31
CA HIS A 56 18.60 5.82 -10.29
C HIS A 56 18.85 6.69 -9.05
N HIS A 57 17.88 6.69 -8.15
CA HIS A 57 17.99 7.27 -6.81
C HIS A 57 17.38 6.32 -5.78
N ALA A 58 17.89 6.37 -4.56
CA ALA A 58 17.37 5.58 -3.46
C ALA A 58 15.95 6.02 -3.09
N ILE A 59 15.07 5.04 -2.92
CA ILE A 59 13.69 5.25 -2.46
C ILE A 59 13.36 4.38 -1.24
N GLY A 60 14.33 3.62 -0.72
CA GLY A 60 14.15 2.73 0.43
C GLY A 60 13.94 3.44 1.77
N LEU A 61 13.57 2.67 2.79
CA LEU A 61 13.53 3.12 4.19
C LEU A 61 14.94 3.27 4.77
N ASP A 62 15.05 3.98 5.90
CA ASP A 62 16.29 4.00 6.69
C ASP A 62 16.53 2.62 7.34
N PRO A 63 17.57 1.87 6.92
CA PRO A 63 17.83 0.52 7.44
C PRO A 63 18.20 0.50 8.92
N ALA A 64 18.63 1.63 9.51
CA ALA A 64 18.92 1.70 10.95
C ALA A 64 17.66 1.43 11.81
N LEU A 65 16.48 1.82 11.30
CA LEU A 65 15.20 1.63 11.99
C LEU A 65 14.80 0.15 12.10
N ALA A 66 15.35 -0.74 11.28
CA ALA A 66 15.07 -2.18 11.34
C ALA A 66 15.48 -2.82 12.67
N THR A 67 16.37 -2.18 13.43
CA THR A 67 16.88 -2.67 14.72
C THR A 67 16.09 -2.15 15.93
N ASP A 68 15.13 -1.24 15.73
CA ASP A 68 14.27 -0.78 16.82
C ASP A 68 13.39 -1.93 17.33
N PRO A 69 13.35 -2.21 18.65
CA PRO A 69 12.60 -3.35 19.20
C PRO A 69 11.08 -3.29 18.96
N ARG A 70 10.54 -2.12 18.59
CA ARG A 70 9.13 -1.94 18.23
C ARG A 70 8.83 -2.35 16.80
N VAL A 71 9.84 -2.43 15.93
CA VAL A 71 9.68 -2.86 14.55
C VAL A 71 9.59 -4.38 14.51
N ARG A 72 8.41 -4.88 14.10
CA ARG A 72 8.05 -6.29 14.07
C ARG A 72 7.97 -6.78 12.63
N PRO A 73 8.92 -7.59 12.15
CA PRO A 73 8.85 -8.18 10.82
C PRO A 73 7.64 -9.11 10.71
N THR A 74 6.88 -9.01 9.62
CA THR A 74 5.76 -9.88 9.31
C THR A 74 6.11 -10.83 8.18
N GLY A 75 5.62 -12.07 8.25
CA GLY A 75 5.65 -13.04 7.15
C GLY A 75 4.61 -12.72 6.07
N GLU A 76 4.28 -13.70 5.22
CA GLU A 76 3.25 -13.51 4.19
C GLU A 76 1.83 -13.31 4.77
N ARG A 77 1.60 -13.76 6.00
CA ARG A 77 0.36 -13.60 6.74
C ARG A 77 0.69 -13.31 8.20
N CYS A 78 -0.05 -12.39 8.81
CA CYS A 78 0.06 -12.07 10.23
C CYS A 78 -1.30 -11.64 10.77
N ASP A 79 -1.86 -12.45 11.68
CA ASP A 79 -3.07 -12.08 12.41
C ASP A 79 -2.69 -11.16 13.57
N LEU A 80 -3.27 -9.96 13.60
CA LEU A 80 -3.04 -8.96 14.63
C LEU A 80 -4.11 -9.01 15.73
N GLY A 81 -5.15 -9.84 15.55
CA GLY A 81 -6.33 -9.88 16.41
C GLY A 81 -7.30 -8.71 16.18
N GLY A 82 -8.44 -8.72 16.87
CA GLY A 82 -9.42 -7.62 16.79
C GLY A 82 -10.02 -7.40 15.40
N GLY A 83 -10.01 -8.41 14.53
CA GLY A 83 -10.47 -8.28 13.14
C GLY A 83 -9.42 -7.70 12.18
N LEU A 84 -8.16 -7.54 12.61
CA LEU A 84 -7.06 -7.02 11.82
C LEU A 84 -6.15 -8.16 11.36
N ALA A 85 -5.91 -8.27 10.05
CA ALA A 85 -5.00 -9.25 9.49
C ALA A 85 -4.15 -8.64 8.37
N LEU A 86 -2.84 -8.86 8.43
CA LEU A 86 -1.90 -8.49 7.38
C LEU A 86 -1.68 -9.65 6.42
N PHE A 87 -1.54 -9.34 5.14
CA PHE A 87 -1.16 -10.31 4.12
C PHE A 87 -0.28 -9.70 3.03
N SER A 88 0.50 -10.56 2.38
CA SER A 88 1.29 -10.25 1.19
C SER A 88 0.90 -11.23 0.07
N THR A 89 1.16 -10.87 -1.18
CA THR A 89 0.93 -11.77 -2.32
C THR A 89 1.85 -11.50 -3.50
N ALA A 90 2.42 -12.57 -4.03
CA ALA A 90 3.12 -12.57 -5.32
C ALA A 90 2.19 -12.89 -6.51
N ARG A 91 0.89 -13.14 -6.28
CA ARG A 91 -0.08 -13.45 -7.33
C ARG A 91 -0.29 -12.24 -8.26
N ARG A 92 -0.24 -12.48 -9.57
CA ARG A 92 -0.45 -11.47 -10.62
C ARG A 92 -1.42 -12.00 -11.69
N ALA A 93 -2.67 -12.22 -11.29
CA ALA A 93 -3.74 -12.65 -12.18
C ALA A 93 -4.29 -11.49 -13.03
N HIS A 94 -4.20 -10.27 -12.49
CA HIS A 94 -4.57 -9.02 -13.15
C HIS A 94 -3.32 -8.20 -13.48
N PRO A 95 -3.35 -7.34 -14.51
CA PRO A 95 -2.25 -6.44 -14.84
C PRO A 95 -1.86 -5.52 -13.67
N THR A 96 -0.57 -5.20 -13.58
CA THR A 96 -0.04 -4.15 -12.69
C THR A 96 0.30 -2.90 -13.50
N ALA A 97 0.52 -1.79 -12.80
CA ALA A 97 0.99 -0.55 -13.41
C ALA A 97 2.32 -0.76 -14.16
N ARG A 98 2.47 -0.09 -15.31
CA ARG A 98 3.70 -0.15 -16.11
C ARG A 98 4.85 0.61 -15.46
N SER A 99 4.54 1.62 -14.65
CA SER A 99 5.47 2.40 -13.84
C SER A 99 6.33 1.53 -12.91
N ASN A 100 5.82 0.37 -12.46
CA ASN A 100 6.60 -0.59 -11.69
C ASN A 100 7.90 -1.01 -12.39
N GLY A 101 7.98 -0.94 -13.73
CA GLY A 101 9.19 -1.24 -14.49
C GLY A 101 10.37 -0.30 -14.22
N ARG A 102 10.16 0.81 -13.50
CA ARG A 102 11.21 1.73 -13.03
C ARG A 102 11.69 1.42 -11.62
N LEU A 103 11.00 0.55 -10.90
CA LEU A 103 11.28 0.21 -9.51
C LEU A 103 12.18 -1.02 -9.48
N MET A 104 13.27 -0.93 -8.72
CA MET A 104 14.31 -1.94 -8.69
C MET A 104 14.75 -2.26 -7.27
N GLU A 105 15.07 -3.52 -7.03
CA GLU A 105 15.71 -4.01 -5.80
C GLU A 105 17.18 -4.36 -6.09
N ARG A 106 18.05 -4.27 -5.08
CA ARG A 106 19.39 -4.85 -5.19
C ARG A 106 19.34 -6.34 -4.88
N ARG A 107 19.71 -7.18 -5.85
CA ARG A 107 19.82 -8.63 -5.69
C ARG A 107 21.14 -9.13 -6.29
N ASP A 108 21.89 -9.90 -5.51
CA ASP A 108 23.20 -10.46 -5.93
C ASP A 108 24.17 -9.40 -6.48
N GLY A 109 24.16 -8.20 -5.90
CA GLY A 109 24.99 -7.06 -6.30
C GLY A 109 24.48 -6.28 -7.51
N ALA A 110 23.47 -6.77 -8.23
CA ALA A 110 22.87 -6.11 -9.39
C ALA A 110 21.55 -5.41 -9.05
N LEU A 111 21.24 -4.35 -9.79
CA LEU A 111 19.90 -3.75 -9.79
C LEU A 111 19.02 -4.50 -10.79
N VAL A 112 17.89 -4.99 -10.29
CA VAL A 112 16.93 -5.80 -11.06
C VAL A 112 15.51 -5.32 -10.74
N PRO A 113 14.52 -5.60 -11.60
CA PRO A 113 13.14 -5.23 -11.32
C PRO A 113 12.68 -5.70 -9.93
N ASP A 114 12.05 -4.79 -9.20
CA ASP A 114 11.54 -5.03 -7.85
C ASP A 114 10.42 -6.09 -7.90
N ARG A 115 10.50 -7.08 -7.00
CA ARG A 115 9.48 -8.13 -6.88
C ARG A 115 8.34 -7.75 -5.95
N PHE A 116 8.49 -6.65 -5.21
CA PHE A 116 7.58 -6.16 -4.18
C PHE A 116 7.35 -7.20 -3.08
N LEU A 117 8.37 -7.98 -2.72
CA LEU A 117 8.30 -8.93 -1.58
C LEU A 117 8.15 -8.20 -0.24
N HIS A 118 8.44 -6.91 -0.23
CA HIS A 118 8.27 -5.99 0.88
C HIS A 118 6.87 -5.39 1.00
N GLU A 119 5.96 -5.67 0.06
CA GLU A 119 4.59 -5.16 0.11
C GLU A 119 3.69 -6.03 1.01
N GLN A 120 2.89 -5.39 1.85
CA GLN A 120 1.81 -5.99 2.62
C GLN A 120 0.58 -5.08 2.64
N SER A 121 -0.59 -5.69 2.82
CA SER A 121 -1.89 -5.03 2.92
C SER A 121 -2.62 -5.49 4.17
N LEU A 122 -3.53 -4.65 4.66
CA LEU A 122 -4.32 -4.88 5.86
C LEU A 122 -5.77 -5.18 5.48
N ILE A 123 -6.30 -6.24 6.08
CA ILE A 123 -7.72 -6.55 6.11
C ILE A 123 -8.25 -6.08 7.46
N VAL A 124 -9.34 -5.30 7.44
CA VAL A 124 -10.07 -4.86 8.63
C VAL A 124 -11.48 -5.42 8.55
N ARG A 125 -11.84 -6.24 9.55
CA ARG A 125 -13.18 -6.80 9.71
C ARG A 125 -13.87 -6.19 10.92
N GLU A 126 -15.03 -5.58 10.68
CA GLU A 126 -15.90 -5.06 11.74
C GLU A 126 -17.35 -5.43 11.44
N GLY A 127 -17.88 -6.44 12.15
CA GLY A 127 -19.19 -7.03 11.83
C GLY A 127 -19.24 -7.53 10.38
N ASP A 128 -20.21 -7.04 9.61
CA ASP A 128 -20.39 -7.38 8.19
C ASP A 128 -19.50 -6.53 7.26
N ARG A 129 -18.71 -5.60 7.80
CA ARG A 129 -17.79 -4.75 7.02
C ARG A 129 -16.46 -5.44 6.85
N LEU A 130 -16.00 -5.52 5.62
CA LEU A 130 -14.71 -6.05 5.24
C LEU A 130 -13.98 -5.01 4.38
N THR A 131 -12.93 -4.42 4.96
CA THR A 131 -12.16 -3.35 4.32
C THR A 131 -10.76 -3.82 4.00
N LEU A 132 -10.33 -3.60 2.76
CA LEU A 132 -8.93 -3.70 2.36
C LEU A 132 -8.28 -2.32 2.51
N VAL A 133 -7.14 -2.26 3.19
CA VAL A 133 -6.29 -1.07 3.27
C VAL A 133 -4.91 -1.41 2.68
N SER A 134 -4.47 -0.64 1.69
CA SER A 134 -3.17 -0.82 1.03
C SER A 134 -2.48 0.53 0.82
N GLY A 135 -1.14 0.50 0.68
CA GLY A 135 -0.33 1.66 0.31
C GLY A 135 -0.48 2.00 -1.17
N CYS A 136 0.56 1.72 -1.95
CA CYS A 136 0.55 1.96 -3.40
C CYS A 136 -0.12 0.84 -4.21
N SER A 137 -0.28 -0.37 -3.67
CA SER A 137 -0.79 -1.51 -4.44
C SER A 137 0.06 -1.83 -5.67
N HIS A 138 1.38 -1.91 -5.52
CA HIS A 138 2.31 -2.28 -6.59
C HIS A 138 2.00 -3.66 -7.18
N GLY A 139 1.54 -4.60 -6.35
CA GLY A 139 1.00 -5.89 -6.79
C GLY A 139 -0.28 -5.81 -7.64
N GLY A 140 -0.87 -4.63 -7.79
CA GLY A 140 -2.12 -4.35 -8.49
C GLY A 140 -3.33 -4.52 -7.58
N VAL A 141 -4.18 -3.49 -7.48
CA VAL A 141 -5.31 -3.47 -6.53
C VAL A 141 -6.27 -4.65 -6.72
N LEU A 142 -6.57 -5.08 -7.96
CA LEU A 142 -7.44 -6.23 -8.21
C LEU A 142 -6.82 -7.55 -7.70
N ASN A 143 -5.49 -7.71 -7.80
CA ASN A 143 -4.80 -8.89 -7.25
C ASN A 143 -4.89 -8.91 -5.72
N LEU A 144 -4.74 -7.75 -5.08
CA LEU A 144 -4.89 -7.62 -3.63
C LEU A 144 -6.32 -7.91 -3.18
N MET A 145 -7.31 -7.40 -3.91
CA MET A 145 -8.73 -7.65 -3.64
C MET A 145 -9.06 -9.14 -3.73
N ASP A 146 -8.61 -9.83 -4.79
CA ASP A 146 -8.87 -11.28 -4.94
C ASP A 146 -8.34 -12.08 -3.76
N VAL A 147 -7.11 -11.79 -3.31
CA VAL A 147 -6.52 -12.49 -2.17
C VAL A 147 -7.22 -12.11 -0.86
N ALA A 148 -7.56 -10.83 -0.68
CA ALA A 148 -8.27 -10.39 0.51
C ALA A 148 -9.65 -11.06 0.64
N GLU A 149 -10.40 -11.16 -0.46
CA GLU A 149 -11.72 -11.81 -0.51
C GLU A 149 -11.62 -13.32 -0.26
N GLU A 150 -10.58 -13.97 -0.81
CA GLU A 150 -10.28 -15.39 -0.55
C GLU A 150 -9.96 -15.64 0.93
N LEU A 151 -9.05 -14.85 1.51
CA LEU A 151 -8.66 -14.96 2.92
C LEU A 151 -9.83 -14.67 3.87
N ALA A 152 -10.69 -13.73 3.49
CA ALA A 152 -11.82 -13.32 4.30
C ALA A 152 -13.07 -14.19 4.09
N GLY A 153 -13.12 -14.98 3.01
CA GLY A 153 -14.29 -15.78 2.63
C GLY A 153 -15.54 -14.96 2.30
N ALA A 154 -15.39 -13.68 1.97
CA ALA A 154 -16.49 -12.75 1.70
C ALA A 154 -16.03 -11.61 0.78
N PRO A 155 -16.94 -11.01 -0.02
CA PRO A 155 -16.60 -9.87 -0.85
C PRO A 155 -16.23 -8.65 -0.01
N LEU A 156 -15.33 -7.81 -0.51
CA LEU A 156 -14.97 -6.56 0.14
C LEU A 156 -16.13 -5.57 0.12
N THR A 157 -16.38 -4.92 1.24
CA THR A 157 -17.35 -3.81 1.33
C THR A 157 -16.67 -2.47 1.01
N SER A 158 -15.37 -2.35 1.28
CA SER A 158 -14.62 -1.12 1.03
C SER A 158 -13.14 -1.40 0.73
N VAL A 159 -12.53 -0.51 -0.04
CA VAL A 159 -11.10 -0.52 -0.36
C VAL A 159 -10.55 0.88 -0.15
N VAL A 160 -9.51 1.00 0.66
CA VAL A 160 -8.75 2.23 0.90
C VAL A 160 -7.32 2.01 0.39
N ALA A 161 -6.98 2.55 -0.77
CA ALA A 161 -5.64 2.35 -1.32
C ALA A 161 -5.23 3.42 -2.35
N GLY A 162 -3.94 3.64 -2.49
CA GLY A 162 -3.38 4.11 -3.76
C GLY A 162 -3.42 2.96 -4.78
N PHE A 163 -3.75 3.28 -6.04
CA PHE A 163 -3.87 2.29 -7.13
C PHE A 163 -2.68 2.30 -8.10
N HIS A 164 -1.66 3.12 -7.81
CA HIS A 164 -0.43 3.26 -8.60
C HIS A 164 -0.67 3.56 -10.09
N LEU A 165 -1.59 4.48 -10.38
CA LEU A 165 -1.91 4.90 -11.76
C LEU A 165 -1.13 6.14 -12.21
N MET A 166 -0.27 6.66 -11.34
CA MET A 166 0.61 7.78 -11.58
C MET A 166 1.89 7.61 -10.75
N ASP A 167 3.03 7.95 -11.33
CA ASP A 167 4.27 8.18 -10.59
C ASP A 167 4.21 9.57 -9.92
N PRO A 168 4.11 9.66 -8.57
CA PRO A 168 4.01 10.94 -7.88
C PRO A 168 5.30 11.77 -7.95
N SER A 169 6.45 11.16 -8.25
CA SER A 169 7.75 11.84 -8.31
C SER A 169 8.14 12.25 -9.74
N GLY A 170 7.84 11.39 -10.72
CA GLY A 170 8.17 11.61 -12.13
C GLY A 170 7.02 12.13 -13.00
N GLY A 171 5.79 12.19 -12.48
CA GLY A 171 4.61 12.68 -13.20
C GLY A 171 4.16 11.81 -14.36
N THR A 172 4.68 10.58 -14.47
CA THR A 172 4.26 9.64 -15.52
C THR A 172 2.89 9.10 -15.16
N VAL A 173 1.90 9.31 -16.03
CA VAL A 173 0.54 8.79 -15.87
C VAL A 173 0.42 7.46 -16.62
N GLU A 174 -0.26 6.50 -16.03
CA GLU A 174 -0.56 5.23 -16.68
C GLU A 174 -1.46 5.41 -17.91
N ASP A 175 -1.47 4.39 -18.77
CA ASP A 175 -2.32 4.35 -19.95
C ASP A 175 -3.81 4.50 -19.58
N GLU A 176 -4.54 5.35 -20.31
CA GLU A 176 -5.98 5.56 -20.09
C GLU A 176 -6.77 4.25 -20.28
N GLY A 177 -6.38 3.43 -21.27
CA GLY A 177 -7.00 2.14 -21.52
C GLY A 177 -6.85 1.17 -20.34
N LEU A 178 -5.67 1.12 -19.74
CA LEU A 178 -5.42 0.38 -18.49
C LEU A 178 -6.33 0.90 -17.37
N THR A 179 -6.37 2.21 -17.17
CA THR A 179 -7.18 2.85 -16.12
C THR A 179 -8.67 2.55 -16.29
N ARG A 180 -9.21 2.68 -17.50
CA ARG A 180 -10.63 2.36 -17.79
C ARG A 180 -10.92 0.87 -17.65
N SER A 181 -9.97 0.00 -18.00
CA SER A 181 -10.13 -1.44 -17.78
C SER A 181 -10.23 -1.76 -16.29
N LEU A 182 -9.34 -1.19 -15.47
CA LEU A 182 -9.40 -1.31 -14.02
C LEU A 182 -10.75 -0.78 -13.49
N ALA A 183 -11.18 0.40 -13.95
CA ALA A 183 -12.44 1.00 -13.51
C ALA A 183 -13.66 0.09 -13.76
N ARG A 184 -13.72 -0.60 -14.91
CA ARG A 184 -14.78 -1.55 -15.23
C ARG A 184 -14.77 -2.78 -14.33
N GLU A 185 -13.59 -3.34 -14.05
CA GLU A 185 -13.44 -4.47 -13.12
C GLU A 185 -13.85 -4.08 -11.69
N LEU A 186 -13.44 -2.90 -11.23
CA LEU A 186 -13.88 -2.35 -9.94
C LEU A 186 -15.39 -2.11 -9.92
N ALA A 187 -15.99 -1.68 -11.03
CA ALA A 187 -17.42 -1.43 -11.13
C ALA A 187 -18.25 -2.72 -11.00
N ALA A 188 -17.70 -3.88 -11.37
CA ALA A 188 -18.34 -5.18 -11.24
C ALA A 188 -18.37 -5.71 -9.79
N ARG A 189 -17.61 -5.12 -8.87
CA ARG A 189 -17.57 -5.51 -7.46
C ARG A 189 -18.46 -4.62 -6.59
N PRO A 190 -18.99 -5.12 -5.46
CA PRO A 190 -19.92 -4.37 -4.61
C PRO A 190 -19.24 -3.29 -3.75
N ALA A 191 -17.91 -3.25 -3.73
CA ALA A 191 -17.14 -2.40 -2.84
C ALA A 191 -17.30 -0.89 -3.15
N ARG A 192 -17.08 -0.08 -2.11
CA ARG A 192 -16.75 1.35 -2.22
C ARG A 192 -15.24 1.54 -2.24
N TYR A 193 -14.77 2.53 -2.98
CA TYR A 193 -13.36 2.79 -3.21
C TYR A 193 -12.98 4.17 -2.70
N LEU A 194 -11.95 4.21 -1.86
CA LEU A 194 -11.35 5.43 -1.37
C LEU A 194 -9.90 5.42 -1.83
N THR A 195 -9.58 6.35 -2.73
CA THR A 195 -8.27 6.39 -3.37
C THR A 195 -7.50 7.64 -3.02
N CYS A 196 -6.17 7.58 -3.08
CA CYS A 196 -5.29 8.71 -2.77
C CYS A 196 -3.92 8.57 -3.45
N HIS A 197 -2.99 9.45 -3.07
CA HIS A 197 -1.56 9.30 -3.33
C HIS A 197 -1.22 9.05 -4.80
N CYS A 198 -0.67 7.88 -5.13
CA CYS A 198 -0.20 7.47 -6.44
C CYS A 198 -1.30 7.14 -7.46
N THR A 199 -2.58 7.32 -7.12
CA THR A 199 -3.64 7.27 -8.13
C THR A 199 -3.64 8.53 -8.98
N GLY A 200 -3.39 9.70 -8.40
CA GLY A 200 -3.44 10.97 -9.13
C GLY A 200 -4.86 11.40 -9.53
N THR A 201 -5.03 12.71 -9.78
CA THR A 201 -6.35 13.30 -10.06
C THR A 201 -6.90 12.95 -11.43
N ASP A 202 -6.03 12.77 -12.42
CA ASP A 202 -6.44 12.47 -13.80
C ASP A 202 -6.99 11.04 -13.91
N ALA A 203 -6.26 10.06 -13.35
CA ALA A 203 -6.76 8.69 -13.29
C ALA A 203 -8.00 8.58 -12.39
N PHE A 204 -8.07 9.36 -11.30
CA PHE A 204 -9.29 9.45 -10.48
C PHE A 204 -10.50 9.94 -11.28
N ALA A 205 -10.34 10.92 -12.18
CA ALA A 205 -11.45 11.38 -13.02
C ALA A 205 -11.99 10.24 -13.90
N LEU A 206 -11.10 9.45 -14.52
CA LEU A 206 -11.47 8.28 -15.32
C LEU A 206 -12.16 7.19 -14.46
N LEU A 207 -11.66 6.94 -13.26
CA LEU A 207 -12.28 6.01 -12.31
C LEU A 207 -13.69 6.47 -11.93
N ARG A 208 -13.87 7.77 -11.68
CA ARG A 208 -15.16 8.36 -11.29
C ARG A 208 -16.20 8.29 -12.40
N ASP A 209 -15.80 8.41 -13.66
CA ASP A 209 -16.72 8.29 -14.79
C ASP A 209 -17.42 6.92 -14.84
N GLU A 210 -16.71 5.84 -14.48
CA GLU A 210 -17.25 4.48 -14.49
C GLU A 210 -17.88 4.08 -13.13
N LEU A 211 -17.28 4.51 -12.02
CA LEU A 211 -17.69 4.10 -10.66
C LEU A 211 -18.77 5.02 -10.05
N GLY A 212 -18.93 6.23 -10.57
CA GLY A 212 -19.83 7.24 -10.03
C GLY A 212 -19.57 7.50 -8.54
N GLY A 213 -20.64 7.52 -7.74
CA GLY A 213 -20.56 7.75 -6.29
C GLY A 213 -19.90 6.63 -5.47
N ARG A 214 -19.45 5.53 -6.09
CA ARG A 214 -18.72 4.45 -5.40
C ARG A 214 -17.24 4.72 -5.23
N VAL A 215 -16.68 5.77 -5.84
CA VAL A 215 -15.28 6.17 -5.65
C VAL A 215 -15.17 7.57 -5.04
N SER A 216 -14.24 7.76 -4.13
CA SER A 216 -13.93 9.04 -3.49
C SER A 216 -12.43 9.25 -3.40
N TYR A 217 -11.99 10.50 -3.52
CA TYR A 217 -10.58 10.88 -3.38
C TYR A 217 -10.33 11.36 -1.96
N LEU A 218 -9.31 10.81 -1.28
CA LEU A 218 -8.90 11.23 0.05
C LEU A 218 -7.81 12.30 -0.04
N HIS A 219 -8.03 13.41 0.67
CA HIS A 219 -7.05 14.48 0.85
C HIS A 219 -6.47 14.42 2.28
N VAL A 220 -5.35 15.10 2.49
CA VAL A 220 -4.83 15.31 3.85
C VAL A 220 -5.91 15.97 4.71
N GLY A 221 -6.18 15.39 5.89
CA GLY A 221 -7.21 15.86 6.81
C GLY A 221 -8.62 15.30 6.56
N SER A 222 -8.83 14.52 5.50
CA SER A 222 -10.11 13.81 5.30
C SER A 222 -10.40 12.83 6.44
N ARG A 223 -11.65 12.78 6.89
CA ARG A 223 -12.19 11.77 7.81
C ARG A 223 -13.37 11.09 7.15
N VAL A 224 -13.36 9.76 7.12
CA VAL A 224 -14.43 8.97 6.50
C VAL A 224 -14.91 7.90 7.47
N THR A 225 -16.21 7.66 7.46
CA THR A 225 -16.85 6.51 8.11
C THR A 225 -17.22 5.53 7.02
N LEU A 226 -16.66 4.32 7.10
CA LEU A 226 -16.92 3.24 6.15
C LEU A 226 -18.23 2.56 6.49
#